data_AF-A0A1Z5JVY5-F1
#
_entry.id   AF-A0A1Z5JVY5-F1
#
_cell.length_a   1.000
_cell.length_b   1.000
_cell.length_c   1.000
_cell.angle_alpha   90.00
_cell.angle_beta   90.00
_cell.angle_gamma   90.00
#
_symmetry.space_group_name_H-M   'P 1'
#
loop_
_entity.id
_entity.type
_entity.pdbx_description
1 polymer ?
#
loop_
_entity_poly.entity_id
_entity_poly.type
_entity_poly.pdbx_seq_one_letter_code
_entity_poly.pdbx_strand_id
1 'polypeptide(L)'
;MKQKSSSTGGPDAKKKRVEKYEADLLDEVWQHFRDYLDSCDDDGNGDIDELQEILELIGEIDPVRDLASLNSRKALLPVLASVAHGNLADSFLSQFLESKDATLETKIQEHFVECLRLFPFYASMWSILANACRMQIINTTTDDTTRIAAAYEKAAECATAVRTHAINLLEEQDQSDELLSEWIELLLLNQVTGVEWATDADDGEYENGDEESSLEKKQAENDGYWTQSEVESTARFMAAMILSTLGFHDAAKDHLKYFAVTHRLHPNLWNGINAKTDESLSSEVVVYGKEKGNVLPEILYERLCSMFAPEAPYWKESDYNNRGYYSYFMDINESQEPSNLIEDVIVRHLLPLAKRQLAKHNRQDVNICGAEWWVHTRPIQANLGHNLHFDTDEAILSQDKEVTHPILSSVLYLTGGCQGGGATIVLDQTPDSKEIAPFAWKNEPRDNSFLLFPGNRLHGVLPCAGQSGPINTNKVRFTSNVDTSDLFSDATQASEPKHRLTFMVGFWTRNVPDRMKERKLYGPCGILPPATEEHSWVRRLSEGYDGKDRSHPEVESIAIVSPVPTITPAWEALPCVSSEVIALPPRGIDHRFFVKNPPNCFYDSLFEPDEFDSVNDDEDNVEKL
;
A
#
# COMPACT_ATOMS: atom_id res chain seq x y z
N MET A 1 -67.79 -28.89 39.61
CA MET A 1 -67.61 -29.27 38.20
C MET A 1 -67.02 -28.08 37.46
N LYS A 2 -65.69 -28.05 37.24
CA LYS A 2 -65.05 -27.10 36.33
C LYS A 2 -64.72 -27.87 35.04
N GLN A 3 -65.41 -27.55 33.95
CA GLN A 3 -65.13 -28.12 32.63
C GLN A 3 -63.76 -27.63 32.16
N LYS A 4 -62.80 -28.55 32.04
CA LYS A 4 -61.58 -28.33 31.25
C LYS A 4 -61.99 -28.40 29.77
N SER A 5 -62.04 -27.26 29.10
CA SER A 5 -62.12 -27.21 27.64
C SER A 5 -60.76 -27.65 27.08
N SER A 6 -60.67 -28.89 26.62
CA SER A 6 -59.51 -29.38 25.86
C SER A 6 -59.51 -28.68 24.49
N SER A 7 -58.76 -27.60 24.39
CA SER A 7 -58.40 -26.96 23.13
C SER A 7 -57.56 -27.94 22.31
N THR A 8 -58.21 -28.63 21.38
CA THR A 8 -57.55 -29.42 20.33
C THR A 8 -57.10 -28.46 19.23
N GLY A 9 -55.97 -27.77 19.46
CA GLY A 9 -55.27 -27.10 18.37
C GLY A 9 -54.83 -28.17 17.36
N GLY A 10 -55.44 -28.17 16.17
CA GLY A 10 -55.08 -29.08 15.10
C GLY A 10 -53.61 -28.88 14.65
N PRO A 11 -53.02 -29.86 13.95
CA PRO A 11 -51.64 -29.79 13.45
C PRO A 11 -51.31 -28.48 12.70
N ASP A 12 -52.29 -27.87 12.02
CA ASP A 12 -52.13 -26.58 11.33
C ASP A 12 -51.87 -25.39 12.28
N ALA A 13 -52.43 -25.39 13.49
CA ALA A 13 -52.21 -24.32 14.46
C ALA A 13 -50.79 -24.40 15.06
N LYS A 14 -50.24 -25.62 15.20
CA LYS A 14 -48.86 -25.82 15.63
C LYS A 14 -47.87 -25.38 14.55
N LYS A 15 -48.13 -25.73 13.28
CA LYS A 15 -47.31 -25.30 12.13
C LYS A 15 -47.26 -23.77 12.01
N LYS A 16 -48.41 -23.09 12.05
CA LYS A 16 -48.46 -21.61 12.00
C LYS A 16 -47.73 -20.93 13.16
N ARG A 17 -47.72 -21.54 14.35
CA ARG A 17 -47.00 -21.00 15.51
C ARG A 17 -45.48 -21.14 15.35
N VAL A 18 -45.02 -22.23 14.75
CA VAL A 18 -43.60 -22.44 14.43
C VAL A 18 -43.17 -21.48 13.32
N GLU A 19 -43.94 -21.37 12.23
CA GLU A 19 -43.66 -20.42 11.13
C GLU A 19 -43.62 -18.97 11.61
N LYS A 20 -44.54 -18.59 12.51
CA LYS A 20 -44.51 -17.25 13.10
C LYS A 20 -43.27 -17.03 13.96
N TYR A 21 -42.92 -18.00 14.81
CA TYR A 21 -41.74 -17.90 15.65
C TYR A 21 -40.45 -17.82 14.83
N GLU A 22 -40.36 -18.58 13.72
CA GLU A 22 -39.23 -18.48 12.78
C GLU A 22 -39.18 -17.11 12.08
N ALA A 23 -40.34 -16.51 11.75
CA ALA A 23 -40.39 -15.17 11.16
C ALA A 23 -40.00 -14.07 12.18
N ASP A 24 -40.52 -14.15 13.41
CA ASP A 24 -40.20 -13.20 14.47
C ASP A 24 -38.68 -13.24 14.80
N LEU A 25 -38.09 -14.44 14.89
CA LEU A 25 -36.64 -14.62 15.11
C LEU A 25 -35.82 -14.12 13.92
N LEU A 26 -36.30 -14.33 12.69
CA LEU A 26 -35.64 -13.83 11.49
C LEU A 26 -35.59 -12.30 11.51
N ASP A 27 -36.71 -11.64 11.82
CA ASP A 27 -36.79 -10.19 11.90
C ASP A 27 -35.90 -9.63 13.04
N GLU A 28 -35.79 -10.33 14.17
CA GLU A 28 -34.89 -9.99 15.29
C GLU A 28 -33.42 -10.01 14.85
N VAL A 29 -32.97 -11.09 14.21
CA VAL A 29 -31.60 -11.21 13.68
C VAL A 29 -31.26 -10.08 12.70
N TRP A 30 -32.19 -9.72 11.83
CA TRP A 30 -32.01 -8.63 10.88
C TRP A 30 -31.96 -7.25 11.54
N GLN A 31 -32.70 -7.06 12.64
CA GLN A 31 -32.68 -5.81 13.39
C GLN A 31 -31.32 -5.57 14.04
N HIS A 32 -30.75 -6.56 14.70
CA HIS A 32 -29.38 -6.47 15.26
C HIS A 32 -28.36 -6.06 14.20
N PHE A 33 -28.49 -6.55 12.97
CA PHE A 33 -27.58 -6.15 11.91
C PHE A 33 -27.79 -4.70 11.44
N ARG A 34 -29.03 -4.17 11.47
CA ARG A 34 -29.25 -2.73 11.25
C ARG A 34 -28.64 -1.91 12.36
N ASP A 35 -28.86 -2.30 13.61
CA ASP A 35 -28.35 -1.59 14.77
C ASP A 35 -26.81 -1.56 14.76
N TYR A 36 -26.17 -2.64 14.28
CA TYR A 36 -24.74 -2.66 13.97
C TYR A 36 -24.35 -1.64 12.88
N LEU A 37 -25.05 -1.61 11.73
CA LEU A 37 -24.73 -0.65 10.66
C LEU A 37 -24.96 0.80 11.10
N ASP A 38 -26.06 1.08 11.79
CA ASP A 38 -26.39 2.41 12.32
C ASP A 38 -25.32 2.89 13.33
N SER A 39 -24.71 1.98 14.10
CA SER A 39 -23.63 2.33 15.02
C SER A 39 -22.26 2.51 14.32
N CYS A 40 -22.02 1.87 13.17
CA CYS A 40 -20.84 2.16 12.35
C CYS A 40 -20.79 3.62 11.89
N ASP A 41 -21.95 4.22 11.62
CA ASP A 41 -22.04 5.64 11.21
C ASP A 41 -21.64 6.61 12.34
N ASP A 42 -21.75 6.19 13.61
CA ASP A 42 -21.45 7.03 14.78
C ASP A 42 -19.96 7.01 15.17
N ASP A 43 -19.31 5.83 15.18
CA ASP A 43 -17.93 5.67 15.69
C ASP A 43 -16.95 4.93 14.75
N GLY A 44 -17.42 4.49 13.58
CA GLY A 44 -16.64 3.80 12.56
C GLY A 44 -16.34 2.33 12.84
N ASN A 45 -16.66 1.80 14.02
CA ASN A 45 -16.38 0.41 14.40
C ASN A 45 -17.64 -0.43 14.60
N GLY A 46 -18.78 0.21 14.88
CA GLY A 46 -20.06 -0.45 15.14
C GLY A 46 -20.08 -1.21 16.47
N ASP A 47 -21.28 -1.52 16.95
CA ASP A 47 -21.45 -2.26 18.20
C ASP A 47 -21.17 -3.76 17.99
N ILE A 48 -20.00 -4.20 18.44
CA ILE A 48 -19.54 -5.59 18.36
C ILE A 48 -20.49 -6.56 19.08
N ASP A 49 -21.22 -6.10 20.11
CA ASP A 49 -22.13 -6.95 20.86
C ASP A 49 -23.31 -7.40 19.97
N GLU A 50 -23.78 -6.53 19.07
CA GLU A 50 -24.83 -6.85 18.08
C GLU A 50 -24.40 -8.00 17.15
N LEU A 51 -23.13 -8.01 16.72
CA LEU A 51 -22.59 -9.10 15.90
C LEU A 51 -22.56 -10.44 16.66
N GLN A 52 -22.27 -10.42 17.95
CA GLN A 52 -22.28 -11.62 18.78
C GLN A 52 -23.71 -12.14 18.99
N GLU A 53 -24.67 -11.24 19.22
CA GLU A 53 -26.08 -11.59 19.37
C GLU A 53 -26.64 -12.22 18.09
N ILE A 54 -26.29 -11.69 16.90
CA ILE A 54 -26.61 -12.32 15.60
C ILE A 54 -26.13 -13.78 15.56
N LEU A 55 -24.88 -14.03 15.92
CA LEU A 55 -24.28 -15.36 15.88
C LEU A 55 -24.93 -16.33 16.88
N GLU A 56 -25.28 -15.84 18.08
CA GLU A 56 -26.00 -16.62 19.10
C GLU A 56 -27.42 -16.98 18.64
N LEU A 57 -28.14 -16.05 18.02
CA LEU A 57 -29.51 -16.24 17.52
C LEU A 57 -29.57 -17.18 16.32
N ILE A 58 -28.61 -17.09 15.39
CA ILE A 58 -28.52 -17.99 14.22
C ILE A 58 -28.12 -19.41 14.64
N GLY A 59 -27.14 -19.53 15.52
CA GLY A 59 -26.58 -20.81 15.95
C GLY A 59 -25.89 -21.58 14.83
N GLU A 60 -25.95 -22.92 14.87
CA GLU A 60 -25.35 -23.76 13.82
C GLU A 60 -26.15 -23.68 12.52
N ILE A 61 -25.47 -23.27 11.44
CA ILE A 61 -26.07 -23.16 10.10
C ILE A 61 -25.20 -23.81 9.02
N ASP A 62 -25.88 -24.40 8.03
CA ASP A 62 -25.22 -24.99 6.86
C ASP A 62 -24.61 -23.89 5.97
N PRO A 63 -23.40 -24.10 5.44
CA PRO A 63 -22.73 -23.12 4.60
C PRO A 63 -23.38 -23.01 3.21
N VAL A 64 -23.22 -21.85 2.57
CA VAL A 64 -23.65 -21.63 1.19
C VAL A 64 -22.76 -22.44 0.24
N ARG A 65 -23.39 -23.27 -0.59
CA ARG A 65 -22.69 -24.08 -1.60
C ARG A 65 -22.83 -23.54 -3.02
N ASP A 66 -23.86 -22.73 -3.26
CA ASP A 66 -24.21 -22.21 -4.58
C ASP A 66 -24.90 -20.86 -4.42
N LEU A 67 -24.44 -19.85 -5.17
CA LEU A 67 -25.01 -18.51 -5.17
C LEU A 67 -26.48 -18.54 -5.58
N ALA A 68 -26.88 -19.41 -6.50
CA ALA A 68 -28.27 -19.52 -6.97
C ALA A 68 -29.29 -19.89 -5.87
N SER A 69 -28.81 -20.34 -4.70
CA SER A 69 -29.66 -20.61 -3.53
C SER A 69 -30.08 -19.36 -2.75
N LEU A 70 -29.44 -18.20 -2.99
CA LEU A 70 -29.62 -16.95 -2.23
C LEU A 70 -30.86 -16.15 -2.68
N ASN A 71 -32.03 -16.79 -2.65
CA ASN A 71 -33.28 -16.23 -3.19
C ASN A 71 -34.35 -15.92 -2.13
N SER A 72 -33.97 -15.89 -0.85
CA SER A 72 -34.87 -15.55 0.26
C SER A 72 -34.08 -15.06 1.46
N ARG A 73 -34.75 -14.30 2.36
CA ARG A 73 -34.12 -13.82 3.61
C ARG A 73 -33.54 -14.97 4.44
N LYS A 74 -34.24 -16.09 4.54
CA LYS A 74 -33.74 -17.28 5.25
C LYS A 74 -32.49 -17.88 4.60
N ALA A 75 -32.39 -17.84 3.27
CA ALA A 75 -31.22 -18.33 2.54
C ALA A 75 -29.99 -17.42 2.69
N LEU A 76 -30.18 -16.16 3.09
CA LEU A 76 -29.10 -15.21 3.38
C LEU A 76 -28.51 -15.34 4.79
N LEU A 77 -29.14 -16.11 5.70
CA LEU A 77 -28.62 -16.26 7.07
C LEU A 77 -27.16 -16.75 7.17
N PRO A 78 -26.68 -17.72 6.36
CA PRO A 78 -25.27 -18.10 6.41
C PRO A 78 -24.34 -16.99 5.89
N VAL A 79 -24.83 -16.14 4.98
CA VAL A 79 -24.09 -14.95 4.51
C VAL A 79 -24.01 -13.92 5.63
N LEU A 80 -25.12 -13.65 6.32
CA LEU A 80 -25.14 -12.73 7.46
C LEU A 80 -24.21 -13.19 8.59
N ALA A 81 -24.28 -14.47 8.98
CA ALA A 81 -23.35 -15.03 9.97
C ALA A 81 -21.89 -14.93 9.52
N SER A 82 -21.64 -15.11 8.21
CA SER A 82 -20.31 -14.89 7.64
C SER A 82 -19.86 -13.43 7.72
N VAL A 83 -20.74 -12.46 7.43
CA VAL A 83 -20.47 -11.02 7.55
C VAL A 83 -20.18 -10.64 9.00
N ALA A 84 -20.96 -11.14 9.95
CA ALA A 84 -20.70 -10.92 11.37
C ALA A 84 -19.31 -11.44 11.80
N HIS A 85 -18.93 -12.65 11.37
CA HIS A 85 -17.57 -13.15 11.60
C HIS A 85 -16.49 -12.31 10.88
N GLY A 86 -16.76 -11.83 9.67
CA GLY A 86 -15.84 -10.96 8.92
C GLY A 86 -15.55 -9.66 9.64
N ASN A 87 -16.58 -8.97 10.11
CA ASN A 87 -16.46 -7.72 10.86
C ASN A 87 -15.79 -7.92 12.23
N LEU A 88 -16.05 -9.04 12.92
CA LEU A 88 -15.30 -9.41 14.12
C LEU A 88 -13.81 -9.63 13.84
N ALA A 89 -13.48 -10.34 12.75
CA ALA A 89 -12.09 -10.57 12.36
C ALA A 89 -11.35 -9.26 12.06
N ASP A 90 -12.01 -8.33 11.35
CA ASP A 90 -11.44 -7.03 11.01
C ASP A 90 -11.26 -6.14 12.25
N SER A 91 -12.24 -6.10 13.15
CA SER A 91 -12.10 -5.38 14.43
C SER A 91 -10.93 -5.91 15.28
N PHE A 92 -10.78 -7.23 15.39
CA PHE A 92 -9.64 -7.81 16.09
C PHE A 92 -8.31 -7.56 15.37
N LEU A 93 -8.32 -7.50 14.04
CA LEU A 93 -7.14 -7.16 13.24
C LEU A 93 -6.68 -5.72 13.52
N SER A 94 -7.61 -4.76 13.56
CA SER A 94 -7.34 -3.36 13.92
C SER A 94 -6.76 -3.26 15.34
N GLN A 95 -7.38 -3.92 16.32
CA GLN A 95 -6.86 -3.98 17.69
C GLN A 95 -5.47 -4.63 17.77
N PHE A 96 -5.21 -5.65 16.96
CA PHE A 96 -3.90 -6.30 16.88
C PHE A 96 -2.85 -5.33 16.31
N LEU A 97 -3.21 -4.56 15.28
CA LEU A 97 -2.30 -3.59 14.67
C LEU A 97 -1.85 -2.52 15.66
N GLU A 98 -2.74 -2.10 16.56
CA GLU A 98 -2.46 -1.13 17.62
C GLU A 98 -1.68 -1.71 18.80
N SER A 99 -2.13 -2.86 19.33
CA SER A 99 -1.63 -3.41 20.60
C SER A 99 -0.46 -4.40 20.43
N LYS A 100 -0.36 -5.04 19.26
CA LYS A 100 0.50 -6.21 19.00
C LYS A 100 0.25 -7.39 19.95
N ASP A 101 -0.97 -7.53 20.50
CA ASP A 101 -1.34 -8.64 21.39
C ASP A 101 -1.51 -9.95 20.63
N ALA A 102 -0.59 -10.90 20.83
CA ALA A 102 -0.60 -12.21 20.19
C ALA A 102 -1.88 -13.04 20.48
N THR A 103 -2.64 -12.75 21.54
CA THR A 103 -3.91 -13.45 21.82
C THR A 103 -5.00 -13.11 20.81
N LEU A 104 -4.92 -11.94 20.16
CA LEU A 104 -5.85 -11.53 19.11
C LEU A 104 -5.61 -12.32 17.82
N GLU A 105 -4.38 -12.75 17.53
CA GLU A 105 -4.06 -13.54 16.34
C GLU A 105 -4.91 -14.82 16.27
N THR A 106 -5.11 -15.52 17.40
CA THR A 106 -5.96 -16.72 17.43
C THR A 106 -7.42 -16.41 17.12
N LYS A 107 -7.97 -15.34 17.69
CA LYS A 107 -9.36 -14.93 17.44
C LYS A 107 -9.58 -14.50 15.99
N ILE A 108 -8.63 -13.76 15.43
CA ILE A 108 -8.60 -13.35 14.03
C ILE A 108 -8.70 -14.61 13.15
N GLN A 109 -7.83 -15.60 13.37
CA GLN A 109 -7.82 -16.85 12.60
C GLN A 109 -9.14 -17.64 12.74
N GLU A 110 -9.68 -17.77 13.95
CA GLU A 110 -10.96 -18.46 14.21
C GLU A 110 -12.10 -17.82 13.39
N HIS A 111 -12.22 -16.50 13.43
CA HIS A 111 -13.26 -15.78 12.70
C HIS A 111 -13.06 -15.79 11.18
N PHE A 112 -11.82 -15.69 10.68
CA PHE A 112 -11.52 -15.87 9.24
C PHE A 112 -11.97 -17.23 8.73
N VAL A 113 -11.62 -18.30 9.45
CA VAL A 113 -11.94 -19.67 9.06
C VAL A 113 -13.46 -19.86 9.03
N GLU A 114 -14.15 -19.40 10.08
CA GLU A 114 -15.60 -19.59 10.19
C GLU A 114 -16.37 -18.75 9.15
N CYS A 115 -15.95 -17.51 8.93
CA CYS A 115 -16.45 -16.64 7.86
C CYS A 115 -16.37 -17.36 6.49
N LEU A 116 -15.17 -17.74 6.05
CA LEU A 116 -14.98 -18.37 4.74
C LEU A 116 -15.56 -19.78 4.66
N ARG A 117 -15.77 -20.48 5.79
CA ARG A 117 -16.49 -21.75 5.85
C ARG A 117 -17.97 -21.56 5.53
N LEU A 118 -18.61 -20.57 6.15
CA LEU A 118 -20.04 -20.26 5.99
C LEU A 118 -20.36 -19.70 4.60
N PHE A 119 -19.53 -18.78 4.13
CA PHE A 119 -19.68 -18.16 2.82
C PHE A 119 -18.33 -18.07 2.06
N PRO A 120 -17.93 -19.11 1.31
CA PRO A 120 -16.64 -19.14 0.61
C PRO A 120 -16.52 -18.13 -0.54
N PHE A 121 -17.62 -17.44 -0.88
CA PHE A 121 -17.68 -16.39 -1.88
C PHE A 121 -17.49 -14.98 -1.29
N TYR A 122 -17.14 -14.85 -0.01
CA TYR A 122 -16.93 -13.55 0.62
C TYR A 122 -15.65 -12.87 0.11
N ALA A 123 -15.78 -12.01 -0.90
CA ALA A 123 -14.64 -11.41 -1.60
C ALA A 123 -13.81 -10.49 -0.70
N SER A 124 -14.46 -9.58 0.06
CA SER A 124 -13.75 -8.66 0.97
C SER A 124 -12.87 -9.44 1.96
N MET A 125 -13.38 -10.52 2.54
CA MET A 125 -12.64 -11.32 3.50
C MET A 125 -11.43 -12.03 2.88
N TRP A 126 -11.54 -12.57 1.66
CA TRP A 126 -10.38 -13.11 0.95
C TRP A 126 -9.30 -12.04 0.70
N SER A 127 -9.72 -10.81 0.35
CA SER A 127 -8.81 -9.68 0.13
C SER A 127 -8.10 -9.26 1.43
N ILE A 128 -8.85 -9.11 2.53
CA ILE A 128 -8.32 -8.76 3.85
C ILE A 128 -7.35 -9.85 4.33
N LEU A 129 -7.72 -11.14 4.21
CA LEU A 129 -6.85 -12.26 4.57
C LEU A 129 -5.53 -12.23 3.79
N ALA A 130 -5.59 -12.02 2.47
CA ALA A 130 -4.41 -11.89 1.64
C ALA A 130 -3.52 -10.72 2.10
N ASN A 131 -4.12 -9.59 2.47
CA ASN A 131 -3.39 -8.44 2.98
C ASN A 131 -2.75 -8.70 4.35
N ALA A 132 -3.47 -9.35 5.27
CA ALA A 132 -2.97 -9.70 6.60
C ALA A 132 -1.80 -10.69 6.53
N CYS A 133 -1.86 -11.70 5.65
CA CYS A 133 -0.74 -12.60 5.38
C CYS A 133 0.45 -11.83 4.78
N ARG A 134 0.20 -10.97 3.77
CA ARG A 134 1.25 -10.15 3.15
C ARG A 134 1.97 -9.25 4.15
N MET A 135 1.22 -8.66 5.07
CA MET A 135 1.75 -7.79 6.13
C MET A 135 2.40 -8.57 7.28
N GLN A 136 2.44 -9.90 7.21
CA GLN A 136 2.96 -10.79 8.26
C GLN A 136 2.24 -10.61 9.61
N ILE A 137 0.97 -10.22 9.57
CA ILE A 137 0.11 -10.15 10.75
C ILE A 137 -0.33 -11.56 11.13
N ILE A 138 -0.67 -12.35 10.12
CA ILE A 138 -1.04 -13.76 10.27
C ILE A 138 0.12 -14.60 9.76
N ASN A 139 0.69 -15.42 10.64
CA ASN A 139 1.79 -16.30 10.29
C ASN A 139 1.34 -17.45 9.38
N THR A 140 1.96 -17.59 8.22
CA THR A 140 1.77 -18.75 7.33
C THR A 140 3.06 -19.55 7.17
N THR A 141 2.95 -20.86 6.88
CA THR A 141 4.03 -21.81 7.15
C THR A 141 5.13 -22.02 6.10
N THR A 142 5.05 -21.50 4.86
CA THR A 142 6.16 -21.37 3.87
C THR A 142 5.62 -21.13 2.44
N ASP A 143 6.45 -20.49 1.58
CA ASP A 143 6.20 -20.07 0.18
C ASP A 143 4.91 -19.22 -0.03
N ASP A 144 4.72 -18.32 0.94
CA ASP A 144 3.52 -17.52 1.23
C ASP A 144 3.04 -16.65 0.05
N THR A 145 3.98 -16.06 -0.70
CA THR A 145 3.64 -15.07 -1.72
C THR A 145 2.77 -15.62 -2.84
N THR A 146 2.91 -16.91 -3.20
CA THR A 146 2.03 -17.55 -4.20
C THR A 146 0.62 -17.75 -3.66
N ARG A 147 0.48 -18.10 -2.38
CA ARG A 147 -0.83 -18.27 -1.72
C ARG A 147 -1.53 -16.94 -1.54
N ILE A 148 -0.79 -15.89 -1.18
CA ILE A 148 -1.30 -14.52 -1.13
C ILE A 148 -1.82 -14.11 -2.52
N ALA A 149 -1.07 -14.37 -3.58
CA ALA A 149 -1.55 -14.11 -4.95
C ALA A 149 -2.85 -14.87 -5.24
N ALA A 150 -2.91 -16.17 -4.93
CA ALA A 150 -4.10 -16.99 -5.14
C ALA A 150 -5.30 -16.51 -4.31
N ALA A 151 -5.09 -16.00 -3.09
CA ALA A 151 -6.14 -15.43 -2.26
C ALA A 151 -6.71 -14.13 -2.87
N TYR A 152 -5.86 -13.25 -3.42
CA TYR A 152 -6.32 -12.09 -4.18
C TYR A 152 -7.04 -12.50 -5.48
N GLU A 153 -6.55 -13.51 -6.20
CA GLU A 153 -7.27 -14.04 -7.37
C GLU A 153 -8.66 -14.55 -6.98
N LYS A 154 -8.75 -15.28 -5.86
CA LYS A 154 -10.00 -15.77 -5.32
C LYS A 154 -10.94 -14.63 -4.91
N ALA A 155 -10.43 -13.59 -4.27
CA ALA A 155 -11.21 -12.39 -3.94
C ALA A 155 -11.79 -11.74 -5.20
N ALA A 156 -10.99 -11.55 -6.25
CA ALA A 156 -11.45 -10.98 -7.51
C ALA A 156 -12.51 -11.84 -8.21
N GLU A 157 -12.32 -13.16 -8.27
CA GLU A 157 -13.31 -14.09 -8.84
C GLU A 157 -14.63 -14.07 -8.07
N CYS A 158 -14.56 -14.10 -6.74
CA CYS A 158 -15.72 -14.05 -5.87
C CYS A 158 -16.46 -12.72 -6.00
N ALA A 159 -15.74 -11.59 -6.07
CA ALA A 159 -16.34 -10.27 -6.23
C ALA A 159 -17.14 -10.17 -7.53
N THR A 160 -16.55 -10.59 -8.66
CA THR A 160 -17.26 -10.61 -9.95
C THR A 160 -18.50 -11.50 -9.89
N ALA A 161 -18.37 -12.71 -9.34
CA ALA A 161 -19.44 -13.69 -9.29
C ALA A 161 -20.62 -13.25 -8.40
N VAL A 162 -20.33 -12.77 -7.19
CA VAL A 162 -21.35 -12.31 -6.25
C VAL A 162 -22.02 -11.04 -6.76
N ARG A 163 -21.26 -10.05 -7.25
CA ARG A 163 -21.83 -8.82 -7.81
C ARG A 163 -22.79 -9.12 -8.96
N THR A 164 -22.34 -9.93 -9.92
CA THR A 164 -23.18 -10.31 -11.08
C THR A 164 -24.46 -11.00 -10.62
N HIS A 165 -24.36 -11.91 -9.65
CA HIS A 165 -25.52 -12.64 -9.14
C HIS A 165 -26.50 -11.73 -8.38
N ALA A 166 -25.98 -10.87 -7.50
CA ALA A 166 -26.78 -9.94 -6.70
C ALA A 166 -27.53 -8.94 -7.59
N ILE A 167 -26.89 -8.35 -8.60
CA ILE A 167 -27.56 -7.46 -9.56
C ILE A 167 -28.66 -8.19 -10.32
N ASN A 168 -28.41 -9.41 -10.80
CA ASN A 168 -29.45 -10.20 -11.48
C ASN A 168 -30.64 -10.49 -10.55
N LEU A 169 -30.40 -10.79 -9.27
CA LEU A 169 -31.49 -11.00 -8.31
C LEU A 169 -32.32 -9.72 -8.10
N LEU A 170 -31.68 -8.55 -8.03
CA LEU A 170 -32.36 -7.27 -7.90
C LEU A 170 -33.17 -6.92 -9.16
N GLU A 171 -32.67 -7.25 -10.35
CA GLU A 171 -33.37 -7.03 -11.62
C GLU A 171 -34.54 -8.00 -11.84
N GLU A 172 -34.40 -9.26 -11.41
CA GLU A 172 -35.43 -10.29 -11.57
C GLU A 172 -36.55 -10.20 -10.53
N GLN A 173 -36.30 -9.57 -9.38
CA GLN A 173 -37.30 -9.45 -8.33
C GLN A 173 -38.42 -8.47 -8.73
N ASP A 174 -39.62 -9.03 -8.89
CA ASP A 174 -40.86 -8.26 -8.79
C ASP A 174 -40.88 -7.62 -7.39
N GLN A 175 -41.25 -6.33 -7.29
CA GLN A 175 -41.13 -5.43 -6.11
C GLN A 175 -41.88 -5.89 -4.83
N SER A 176 -42.20 -7.18 -4.72
CA SER A 176 -43.02 -7.80 -3.70
C SER A 176 -42.31 -8.14 -2.39
N ASP A 177 -40.96 -8.20 -2.36
CA ASP A 177 -40.18 -8.44 -1.13
C ASP A 177 -39.08 -7.38 -0.98
N GLU A 178 -39.49 -6.15 -0.66
CA GLU A 178 -38.59 -4.99 -0.48
C GLU A 178 -37.44 -5.28 0.49
N LEU A 179 -37.70 -6.06 1.55
CA LEU A 179 -36.69 -6.43 2.54
C LEU A 179 -35.62 -7.34 1.95
N LEU A 180 -35.97 -8.24 1.03
CA LEU A 180 -34.98 -9.11 0.40
C LEU A 180 -34.03 -8.32 -0.51
N SER A 181 -34.55 -7.36 -1.28
CA SER A 181 -33.74 -6.47 -2.11
C SER A 181 -32.75 -5.66 -1.26
N GLU A 182 -33.23 -5.08 -0.16
CA GLU A 182 -32.39 -4.36 0.78
C GLU A 182 -31.27 -5.23 1.36
N TRP A 183 -31.54 -6.49 1.73
CA TRP A 183 -30.50 -7.37 2.25
C TRP A 183 -29.52 -7.86 1.18
N ILE A 184 -29.96 -8.00 -0.07
CA ILE A 184 -29.04 -8.29 -1.18
C ILE A 184 -28.08 -7.12 -1.38
N GLU A 185 -28.59 -5.88 -1.34
CA GLU A 185 -27.79 -4.67 -1.44
C GLU A 185 -26.78 -4.56 -0.27
N LEU A 186 -27.28 -4.56 0.98
CA LEU A 186 -26.44 -4.37 2.15
C LEU A 186 -25.41 -5.50 2.33
N LEU A 187 -25.82 -6.77 2.19
CA LEU A 187 -24.88 -7.89 2.42
C LEU A 187 -24.02 -8.20 1.20
N LEU A 188 -24.64 -8.45 0.05
CA LEU A 188 -23.93 -9.01 -1.10
C LEU A 188 -23.19 -7.94 -1.89
N LEU A 189 -23.79 -6.77 -2.10
CA LEU A 189 -23.15 -5.70 -2.85
C LEU A 189 -22.20 -4.91 -1.96
N ASN A 190 -22.68 -4.31 -0.88
CA ASN A 190 -21.87 -3.47 0.00
C ASN A 190 -20.83 -4.31 0.78
N GLN A 191 -21.26 -5.13 1.75
CA GLN A 191 -20.31 -5.79 2.65
C GLN A 191 -19.40 -6.83 1.96
N VAL A 192 -19.96 -7.65 1.07
CA VAL A 192 -19.21 -8.75 0.42
C VAL A 192 -18.35 -8.29 -0.74
N THR A 193 -18.81 -7.34 -1.55
CA THR A 193 -18.10 -6.93 -2.78
C THR A 193 -17.61 -5.48 -2.79
N GLY A 194 -18.00 -4.63 -1.85
CA GLY A 194 -17.69 -3.20 -1.90
C GLY A 194 -18.26 -2.55 -3.16
N VAL A 195 -19.53 -2.82 -3.44
CA VAL A 195 -20.30 -2.23 -4.54
C VAL A 195 -21.40 -1.38 -3.92
N GLU A 196 -21.52 -0.16 -4.39
CA GLU A 196 -22.46 0.84 -3.90
C GLU A 196 -23.38 1.29 -5.03
N TRP A 197 -24.55 1.81 -4.66
CA TRP A 197 -25.43 2.50 -5.60
C TRP A 197 -25.02 3.96 -5.66
N ALA A 198 -24.55 4.41 -6.82
CA ALA A 198 -24.17 5.80 -7.06
C ALA A 198 -25.23 6.51 -7.91
N THR A 199 -25.40 7.81 -7.68
CA THR A 199 -26.19 8.68 -8.55
C THR A 199 -25.29 9.73 -9.20
N ASP A 200 -25.63 10.18 -10.42
CA ASP A 200 -24.85 11.21 -11.14
C ASP A 200 -24.67 12.53 -10.34
N ALA A 201 -25.42 12.71 -9.25
CA ALA A 201 -25.31 13.86 -8.35
C ALA A 201 -24.16 13.74 -7.34
N ASP A 202 -23.70 12.53 -7.02
CA ASP A 202 -22.69 12.27 -5.98
C ASP A 202 -21.26 12.50 -6.49
N ASP A 203 -21.05 12.43 -7.80
CA ASP A 203 -19.71 12.55 -8.43
C ASP A 203 -19.25 14.02 -8.62
N GLY A 204 -20.04 14.99 -8.15
CA GLY A 204 -20.02 16.38 -8.64
C GLY A 204 -20.02 17.49 -7.59
N GLU A 205 -19.62 17.24 -6.35
CA GLU A 205 -19.42 18.30 -5.34
C GLU A 205 -18.19 19.21 -5.66
N TYR A 206 -18.16 19.79 -6.85
CA TYR A 206 -17.51 21.07 -7.05
C TYR A 206 -18.54 22.15 -6.70
N GLU A 207 -18.48 22.62 -5.45
CA GLU A 207 -19.15 23.81 -4.94
C GLU A 207 -18.98 25.03 -5.88
N ASN A 208 -19.83 25.16 -6.89
CA ASN A 208 -20.05 26.43 -7.56
C ASN A 208 -21.52 26.77 -7.40
N GLY A 209 -21.79 27.57 -6.36
CA GLY A 209 -23.13 27.93 -5.90
C GLY A 209 -23.90 28.82 -6.86
N ASP A 210 -24.49 28.22 -7.89
CA ASP A 210 -25.54 28.84 -8.68
C ASP A 210 -26.88 28.10 -8.44
N GLU A 211 -27.83 28.80 -7.83
CA GLU A 211 -29.18 28.36 -7.50
C GLU A 211 -30.04 28.12 -8.77
N GLU A 212 -29.84 27.02 -9.51
CA GLU A 212 -30.75 26.62 -10.57
C GLU A 212 -31.84 25.63 -10.11
N SER A 213 -33.09 26.12 -10.17
CA SER A 213 -34.34 25.42 -10.53
C SER A 213 -34.60 24.01 -9.96
N SER A 214 -35.37 23.95 -8.86
CA SER A 214 -35.77 22.74 -8.12
C SER A 214 -36.73 21.75 -8.82
N LEU A 215 -37.04 21.93 -10.10
CA LEU A 215 -38.04 21.11 -10.82
C LEU A 215 -37.45 20.06 -11.76
N GLU A 216 -36.18 20.17 -12.17
CA GLU A 216 -35.52 19.15 -13.01
C GLU A 216 -34.80 18.06 -12.18
N LYS A 217 -34.53 18.29 -10.88
CA LYS A 217 -33.89 17.29 -9.99
C LYS A 217 -34.72 16.01 -9.77
N LYS A 218 -36.06 16.11 -9.70
CA LYS A 218 -36.93 14.96 -9.40
C LYS A 218 -37.08 13.93 -10.51
N GLN A 219 -36.57 14.19 -11.71
CA GLN A 219 -36.58 13.23 -12.82
C GLN A 219 -35.22 12.57 -13.06
N ALA A 220 -34.15 13.10 -12.44
CA ALA A 220 -32.81 12.51 -12.46
C ALA A 220 -32.55 11.54 -11.28
N GLU A 221 -33.39 11.58 -10.23
CA GLU A 221 -33.26 10.71 -9.03
C GLU A 221 -33.46 9.20 -9.29
N ASN A 222 -33.87 8.79 -10.50
CA ASN A 222 -34.14 7.37 -10.83
C ASN A 222 -33.09 6.71 -11.75
N ASP A 223 -32.10 7.43 -12.25
CA ASP A 223 -31.10 6.91 -13.19
C ASP A 223 -29.76 6.64 -12.47
N GLY A 224 -29.79 6.00 -11.29
CA GLY A 224 -28.58 5.57 -10.60
C GLY A 224 -27.94 4.33 -11.24
N TYR A 225 -26.71 4.04 -10.83
CA TYR A 225 -25.96 2.88 -11.31
C TYR A 225 -25.18 2.21 -10.18
N TRP A 226 -24.98 0.88 -10.31
CA TRP A 226 -24.09 0.15 -9.42
C TRP A 226 -22.63 0.43 -9.77
N THR A 227 -21.85 0.87 -8.78
CA THR A 227 -20.42 1.11 -8.94
C THR A 227 -19.66 -0.18 -9.31
N GLN A 228 -18.39 -0.03 -9.66
CA GLN A 228 -17.49 -1.17 -9.77
C GLN A 228 -17.13 -1.66 -8.36
N SER A 229 -16.87 -2.96 -8.24
CA SER A 229 -16.40 -3.51 -6.98
C SER A 229 -15.00 -2.99 -6.66
N GLU A 230 -14.87 -2.25 -5.56
CA GLU A 230 -13.57 -1.78 -5.07
C GLU A 230 -12.68 -2.96 -4.62
N VAL A 231 -13.32 -3.99 -4.06
CA VAL A 231 -12.66 -5.24 -3.66
C VAL A 231 -12.09 -5.95 -4.88
N GLU A 232 -12.86 -6.08 -5.97
CA GLU A 232 -12.38 -6.68 -7.21
C GLU A 232 -11.19 -5.90 -7.77
N SER A 233 -11.32 -4.57 -7.84
CA SER A 233 -10.27 -3.69 -8.36
C SER A 233 -8.99 -3.82 -7.55
N THR A 234 -9.08 -3.75 -6.22
CA THR A 234 -7.95 -3.93 -5.30
C THR A 234 -7.32 -5.31 -5.44
N ALA A 235 -8.14 -6.36 -5.43
CA ALA A 235 -7.66 -7.72 -5.50
C ALA A 235 -6.96 -8.03 -6.83
N ARG A 236 -7.52 -7.59 -7.96
CA ARG A 236 -6.88 -7.76 -9.28
C ARG A 236 -5.56 -7.01 -9.37
N PHE A 237 -5.50 -5.78 -8.88
CA PHE A 237 -4.29 -4.98 -8.93
C PHE A 237 -3.17 -5.61 -8.08
N MET A 238 -3.51 -6.06 -6.86
CA MET A 238 -2.60 -6.74 -5.96
C MET A 238 -2.15 -8.09 -6.50
N ALA A 239 -3.06 -8.89 -7.07
CA ALA A 239 -2.71 -10.13 -7.76
C ALA A 239 -1.71 -9.87 -8.89
N ALA A 240 -1.95 -8.88 -9.75
CA ALA A 240 -1.03 -8.52 -10.83
C ALA A 240 0.37 -8.13 -10.32
N MET A 241 0.44 -7.35 -9.24
CA MET A 241 1.70 -6.91 -8.63
C MET A 241 2.49 -8.08 -8.03
N ILE A 242 1.82 -8.95 -7.27
CA ILE A 242 2.44 -10.08 -6.62
C ILE A 242 2.88 -11.13 -7.65
N LEU A 243 2.04 -11.43 -8.64
CA LEU A 243 2.38 -12.32 -9.75
C LEU A 243 3.60 -11.79 -10.53
N SER A 244 3.69 -10.48 -10.76
CA SER A 244 4.87 -9.86 -11.40
C SER A 244 6.13 -10.02 -10.55
N THR A 245 6.01 -9.85 -9.23
CA THR A 245 7.11 -10.06 -8.27
C THR A 245 7.59 -11.52 -8.25
N LEU A 246 6.66 -12.46 -8.42
CA LEU A 246 6.94 -13.91 -8.51
C LEU A 246 7.47 -14.36 -9.89
N GLY A 247 7.48 -13.46 -10.88
CA GLY A 247 7.88 -13.78 -12.25
C GLY A 247 6.78 -14.38 -13.13
N PHE A 248 5.53 -14.47 -12.63
CA PHE A 248 4.35 -14.93 -13.36
C PHE A 248 3.73 -13.80 -14.20
N HIS A 249 4.55 -13.18 -15.04
CA HIS A 249 4.20 -11.97 -15.78
C HIS A 249 3.01 -12.16 -16.73
N ASP A 250 2.84 -13.32 -17.37
CA ASP A 250 1.70 -13.49 -18.28
C ASP A 250 0.37 -13.64 -17.52
N ALA A 251 0.36 -14.30 -16.36
CA ALA A 251 -0.82 -14.35 -15.48
C ALA A 251 -1.19 -12.95 -14.96
N ALA A 252 -0.18 -12.12 -14.63
CA ALA A 252 -0.44 -10.74 -14.24
C ALA A 252 -1.19 -9.93 -15.33
N LYS A 253 -0.95 -10.21 -16.63
CA LYS A 253 -1.68 -9.53 -17.73
C LYS A 253 -3.18 -9.79 -17.69
N ASP A 254 -3.58 -10.98 -17.27
CA ASP A 254 -5.00 -11.35 -17.21
C ASP A 254 -5.77 -10.52 -16.17
N HIS A 255 -5.09 -10.01 -15.15
CA HIS A 255 -5.65 -9.06 -14.19
C HIS A 255 -5.54 -7.62 -14.68
N LEU A 256 -4.42 -7.25 -15.32
CA LEU A 256 -4.21 -5.88 -15.82
C LEU A 256 -5.21 -5.47 -16.91
N LYS A 257 -5.80 -6.43 -17.62
CA LYS A 257 -6.81 -6.16 -18.67
C LYS A 257 -8.09 -5.47 -18.14
N TYR A 258 -8.29 -5.47 -16.83
CA TYR A 258 -9.44 -4.83 -16.17
C TYR A 258 -9.24 -3.32 -15.96
N PHE A 259 -8.01 -2.82 -16.11
CA PHE A 259 -7.67 -1.42 -15.85
C PHE A 259 -7.35 -0.67 -17.14
N ALA A 260 -7.39 0.67 -17.06
CA ALA A 260 -7.08 1.56 -18.19
C ALA A 260 -5.58 1.66 -18.51
N VAL A 261 -4.79 0.66 -18.10
CA VAL A 261 -3.35 0.64 -18.25
C VAL A 261 -2.96 0.27 -19.68
N THR A 262 -2.00 0.98 -20.23
CA THR A 262 -1.50 0.78 -21.60
C THR A 262 -0.13 0.10 -21.61
N HIS A 263 0.58 0.17 -20.49
CA HIS A 263 1.95 -0.29 -20.35
C HIS A 263 2.16 -0.84 -18.95
N ARG A 264 3.18 -1.69 -18.83
CA ARG A 264 3.74 -2.11 -17.55
C ARG A 264 5.26 -2.09 -17.59
N LEU A 265 5.91 -2.09 -16.44
CA LEU A 265 7.32 -2.40 -16.38
C LEU A 265 7.61 -3.75 -17.02
N HIS A 266 8.61 -3.79 -17.89
CA HIS A 266 8.92 -4.98 -18.67
C HIS A 266 9.34 -6.14 -17.75
N PRO A 267 8.90 -7.40 -18.01
CA PRO A 267 9.25 -8.61 -17.23
C PRO A 267 10.75 -8.76 -16.89
N ASN A 268 11.61 -8.33 -17.81
CA ASN A 268 13.06 -8.35 -17.61
C ASN A 268 13.53 -7.49 -16.42
N LEU A 269 12.87 -6.37 -16.11
CA LEU A 269 13.23 -5.53 -14.95
C LEU A 269 13.02 -6.29 -13.65
N TRP A 270 11.88 -6.97 -13.51
CA TRP A 270 11.56 -7.79 -12.34
C TRP A 270 12.60 -8.90 -12.15
N ASN A 271 12.83 -9.68 -13.20
CA ASN A 271 13.66 -10.88 -13.14
C ASN A 271 15.17 -10.58 -13.22
N GLY A 272 15.57 -9.36 -13.57
CA GLY A 272 16.98 -9.03 -13.89
C GLY A 272 17.52 -9.74 -15.13
N ILE A 273 16.64 -10.27 -16.00
CA ILE A 273 17.02 -10.98 -17.22
C ILE A 273 17.48 -9.96 -18.28
N ASN A 274 18.45 -10.31 -19.13
CA ASN A 274 19.03 -9.43 -20.15
C ASN A 274 19.73 -8.17 -19.59
N ALA A 275 20.10 -8.19 -18.31
CA ALA A 275 20.97 -7.18 -17.72
C ALA A 275 22.29 -7.11 -18.51
N LYS A 276 22.52 -5.98 -19.18
CA LYS A 276 23.77 -5.70 -19.89
C LYS A 276 24.48 -4.55 -19.19
N THR A 277 25.76 -4.74 -18.92
CA THR A 277 26.66 -3.66 -18.56
C THR A 277 27.17 -3.04 -19.86
N ASP A 278 26.44 -2.06 -20.39
CA ASP A 278 26.94 -1.29 -21.51
C ASP A 278 27.86 -0.19 -20.97
N GLU A 279 29.17 -0.33 -21.16
CA GLU A 279 30.15 0.67 -20.74
C GLU A 279 29.92 2.05 -21.38
N SER A 280 29.20 2.13 -22.51
CA SER A 280 28.89 3.38 -23.19
C SER A 280 27.65 4.11 -22.64
N LEU A 281 26.70 3.38 -22.04
CA LEU A 281 25.47 3.93 -21.43
C LEU A 281 25.53 3.98 -19.89
N SER A 282 26.43 3.23 -19.26
CA SER A 282 26.50 3.07 -17.79
C SER A 282 27.24 4.19 -17.05
N SER A 283 27.44 5.36 -17.68
CA SER A 283 28.19 6.45 -17.06
C SER A 283 27.37 7.33 -16.11
N GLU A 284 26.05 7.45 -16.27
CA GLU A 284 25.23 8.38 -15.48
C GLU A 284 24.84 7.83 -14.11
N VAL A 285 24.37 6.58 -14.07
CA VAL A 285 23.94 5.88 -12.86
C VAL A 285 25.04 4.93 -12.40
N VAL A 286 25.50 5.13 -11.17
CA VAL A 286 26.66 4.40 -10.62
C VAL A 286 26.39 3.93 -9.20
N VAL A 287 27.04 2.82 -8.83
CA VAL A 287 27.04 2.33 -7.45
C VAL A 287 28.46 2.29 -6.93
N TYR A 288 28.66 2.87 -5.75
CA TYR A 288 29.88 2.73 -4.98
C TYR A 288 29.66 1.65 -3.92
N GLY A 289 30.54 0.65 -3.83
CA GLY A 289 30.38 -0.45 -2.85
C GLY A 289 30.83 -1.82 -3.34
N LYS A 290 30.46 -2.88 -2.61
CA LYS A 290 31.33 -4.05 -2.47
C LYS A 290 31.33 -5.04 -3.64
N GLU A 291 32.40 -4.96 -4.43
CA GLU A 291 33.24 -6.11 -4.84
C GLU A 291 34.62 -6.11 -4.12
N LYS A 292 35.08 -4.97 -3.56
CA LYS A 292 36.33 -4.88 -2.73
C LYS A 292 36.34 -3.85 -1.59
N GLY A 293 35.21 -3.22 -1.22
CA GLY A 293 35.15 -2.27 -0.09
C GLY A 293 33.74 -1.72 0.18
N ASN A 294 33.53 -1.23 1.40
CA ASN A 294 32.30 -0.55 1.85
C ASN A 294 32.41 0.97 1.61
N VAL A 295 31.29 1.70 1.52
CA VAL A 295 31.30 3.17 1.33
C VAL A 295 31.67 3.90 2.62
N LEU A 296 31.00 3.54 3.72
CA LEU A 296 31.26 4.09 5.04
C LEU A 296 32.24 3.21 5.82
N PRO A 297 33.15 3.81 6.61
CA PRO A 297 33.89 3.10 7.65
C PRO A 297 32.95 2.35 8.58
N GLU A 298 33.38 1.18 9.05
CA GLU A 298 32.57 0.26 9.88
C GLU A 298 31.93 0.99 11.07
N ILE A 299 32.70 1.80 11.80
CA ILE A 299 32.21 2.56 12.95
C ILE A 299 31.08 3.54 12.56
N LEU A 300 31.24 4.28 11.46
CA LEU A 300 30.20 5.23 11.02
C LEU A 300 28.96 4.50 10.52
N TYR A 301 29.15 3.42 9.78
CA TYR A 301 28.07 2.57 9.29
C TYR A 301 27.26 1.95 10.44
N GLU A 302 27.92 1.36 11.44
CA GLU A 302 27.25 0.77 12.61
C GLU A 302 26.51 1.81 13.43
N ARG A 303 27.11 3.00 13.63
CA ARG A 303 26.45 4.12 14.30
C ARG A 303 25.20 4.57 13.54
N LEU A 304 25.27 4.67 12.22
CA LEU A 304 24.13 5.08 11.39
C LEU A 304 23.02 4.02 11.40
N CYS A 305 23.38 2.73 11.35
CA CYS A 305 22.42 1.63 11.49
C CYS A 305 21.75 1.62 12.88
N SER A 306 22.50 1.89 13.94
CA SER A 306 21.94 1.97 15.30
C SER A 306 21.07 3.21 15.51
N MET A 307 21.41 4.33 14.86
CA MET A 307 20.62 5.56 14.92
C MET A 307 19.23 5.40 14.32
N PHE A 308 19.14 4.61 13.24
CA PHE A 308 17.91 4.42 12.47
C PHE A 308 17.36 2.98 12.57
N ALA A 309 17.78 2.21 13.58
CA ALA A 309 17.20 0.90 13.86
C ALA A 309 15.67 1.01 14.00
N PRO A 310 14.87 -0.03 13.70
CA PRO A 310 13.40 0.06 13.73
C PRO A 310 12.82 0.59 15.05
N GLU A 311 13.45 0.26 16.17
CA GLU A 311 13.05 0.71 17.52
C GLU A 311 13.73 2.03 17.96
N ALA A 312 14.43 2.70 17.06
CA ALA A 312 15.15 3.92 17.40
C ALA A 312 14.17 5.08 17.69
N PRO A 313 14.54 6.00 18.60
CA PRO A 313 13.69 7.14 18.93
C PRO A 313 13.35 8.01 17.72
N TYR A 314 14.19 8.02 16.67
CA TYR A 314 13.92 8.74 15.42
C TYR A 314 12.50 8.50 14.91
N TRP A 315 12.05 7.24 14.78
CA TRP A 315 10.75 6.92 14.18
C TRP A 315 9.57 7.39 15.04
N LYS A 316 9.66 7.18 16.36
CA LYS A 316 8.61 7.56 17.31
C LYS A 316 8.55 9.06 17.52
N GLU A 317 9.69 9.71 17.72
CA GLU A 317 9.77 11.15 18.01
C GLU A 317 9.48 12.02 16.77
N SER A 318 9.68 11.49 15.56
CA SER A 318 9.28 12.15 14.31
C SER A 318 7.87 11.78 13.86
N ASP A 319 7.18 10.87 14.56
CA ASP A 319 5.87 10.35 14.16
C ASP A 319 5.84 9.83 12.71
N TYR A 320 6.88 9.08 12.33
CA TYR A 320 7.14 8.69 10.94
C TYR A 320 5.96 7.98 10.25
N ASN A 321 5.16 7.21 11.00
CA ASN A 321 4.07 6.43 10.44
C ASN A 321 2.84 7.27 10.06
N ASN A 322 2.64 8.43 10.70
CA ASN A 322 1.42 9.24 10.54
C ASN A 322 1.68 10.58 9.85
N ARG A 323 2.94 11.03 9.77
CA ARG A 323 3.28 12.41 9.39
C ARG A 323 3.30 12.68 7.88
N GLY A 324 3.31 11.64 7.05
CA GLY A 324 3.58 11.80 5.61
C GLY A 324 5.06 12.11 5.32
N TYR A 325 5.35 12.71 4.17
CA TYR A 325 6.73 12.98 3.72
C TYR A 325 7.36 14.16 4.45
N TYR A 326 8.59 13.95 4.94
CA TYR A 326 9.44 15.02 5.45
C TYR A 326 10.93 14.72 5.17
N SER A 327 11.71 15.79 5.07
CA SER A 327 13.16 15.71 4.85
C SER A 327 13.85 16.87 5.57
N TYR A 328 15.18 16.83 5.64
CA TYR A 328 15.97 17.90 6.26
C TYR A 328 16.94 18.49 5.27
N PHE A 329 17.01 19.82 5.21
CA PHE A 329 17.98 20.53 4.38
C PHE A 329 19.14 21.06 5.20
N MET A 330 20.36 20.74 4.78
CA MET A 330 21.60 21.28 5.33
C MET A 330 22.39 22.06 4.27
N ASP A 331 22.93 23.21 4.67
CA ASP A 331 23.86 23.96 3.86
C ASP A 331 25.22 23.25 3.81
N ILE A 332 25.79 23.13 2.62
CA ILE A 332 27.14 22.59 2.44
C ILE A 332 28.13 23.75 2.45
N ASN A 333 28.89 23.83 3.53
CA ASN A 333 30.09 24.66 3.61
C ASN A 333 31.30 23.76 3.87
N GLU A 334 32.11 23.49 2.84
CA GLU A 334 33.29 22.63 2.95
C GLU A 334 34.38 23.15 3.88
N SER A 335 34.34 24.45 4.22
CA SER A 335 35.25 25.02 5.22
C SER A 335 34.79 24.77 6.65
N GLN A 336 33.52 24.40 6.84
CA GLN A 336 32.95 24.07 8.13
C GLN A 336 33.14 22.58 8.41
N GLU A 337 33.66 22.30 9.60
CA GLU A 337 33.83 20.94 10.06
C GLU A 337 32.48 20.33 10.47
N PRO A 338 32.22 19.06 10.14
CA PRO A 338 31.05 18.34 10.62
C PRO A 338 30.91 18.37 12.14
N SER A 339 29.69 18.69 12.58
CA SER A 339 29.29 18.84 13.98
C SER A 339 28.44 17.67 14.50
N ASN A 340 27.99 16.78 13.60
CA ASN A 340 27.19 15.61 13.93
C ASN A 340 27.41 14.48 12.91
N LEU A 341 26.84 13.30 13.22
CA LEU A 341 26.97 12.09 12.41
C LEU A 341 26.51 12.26 10.95
N ILE A 342 25.41 12.97 10.72
CA ILE A 342 24.85 13.11 9.37
C ILE A 342 25.72 14.03 8.52
N GLU A 343 26.16 15.16 9.09
CA GLU A 343 27.10 16.06 8.43
C GLU A 343 28.40 15.34 8.08
N ASP A 344 28.92 14.48 8.96
CA ASP A 344 30.16 13.75 8.69
C ASP A 344 29.99 12.78 7.52
N VAL A 345 28.93 11.97 7.56
CA VAL A 345 28.57 11.05 6.48
C VAL A 345 28.40 11.79 5.15
N ILE A 346 27.61 12.87 5.12
CA ILE A 346 27.35 13.60 3.88
C ILE A 346 28.61 14.30 3.38
N VAL A 347 29.25 15.15 4.19
CA VAL A 347 30.33 16.03 3.75
C VAL A 347 31.62 15.26 3.47
N ARG A 348 32.01 14.32 4.34
CA ARG A 348 33.29 13.62 4.20
C ARG A 348 33.22 12.34 3.36
N HIS A 349 32.05 11.69 3.27
CA HIS A 349 31.94 10.40 2.58
C HIS A 349 31.12 10.44 1.29
N LEU A 350 29.95 11.11 1.27
CA LEU A 350 29.05 11.05 0.12
C LEU A 350 29.29 12.18 -0.90
N LEU A 351 29.48 13.42 -0.43
CA LEU A 351 29.72 14.58 -1.27
C LEU A 351 30.95 14.44 -2.19
N PRO A 352 32.10 13.88 -1.74
CA PRO A 352 33.23 13.66 -2.65
C PRO A 352 32.90 12.70 -3.80
N LEU A 353 32.06 11.69 -3.55
CA LEU A 353 31.60 10.74 -4.58
C LEU A 353 30.65 11.42 -5.57
N ALA A 354 29.75 12.28 -5.08
CA ALA A 354 28.86 13.09 -5.91
C ALA A 354 29.65 14.04 -6.83
N LYS A 355 30.61 14.79 -6.28
CA LYS A 355 31.49 15.68 -7.05
C LYS A 355 32.32 14.93 -8.08
N ARG A 356 32.88 13.77 -7.71
CA ARG A 356 33.61 12.90 -8.64
C ARG A 356 32.74 12.47 -9.81
N GLN A 357 31.46 12.18 -9.56
CA GLN A 357 30.52 11.80 -10.60
C GLN A 357 30.20 12.98 -11.52
N LEU A 358 29.96 14.19 -10.99
CA LEU A 358 29.75 15.39 -11.82
C LEU A 358 30.98 15.72 -12.68
N ALA A 359 32.19 15.59 -12.13
CA ALA A 359 33.43 15.86 -12.85
C ALA A 359 33.62 14.93 -14.07
N LYS A 360 33.19 13.65 -13.99
CA LYS A 360 33.23 12.72 -15.14
C LYS A 360 32.34 13.18 -16.30
N HIS A 361 31.30 13.95 -16.01
CA HIS A 361 30.35 14.48 -16.99
C HIS A 361 30.65 15.92 -17.39
N ASN A 362 31.89 16.38 -17.19
CA ASN A 362 32.34 17.75 -17.45
C ASN A 362 31.53 18.83 -16.71
N ARG A 363 30.97 18.50 -15.53
CA ARG A 363 30.22 19.42 -14.66
C ARG A 363 30.99 19.74 -13.37
N GLN A 364 32.31 19.78 -13.42
CA GLN A 364 33.17 20.07 -12.26
C GLN A 364 33.04 21.51 -11.72
N ASP A 365 32.50 22.42 -12.53
CA ASP A 365 32.23 23.82 -12.18
C ASP A 365 30.89 23.99 -11.43
N VAL A 366 30.05 22.96 -11.42
CA VAL A 366 28.79 22.98 -10.69
C VAL A 366 29.06 22.94 -9.19
N ASN A 367 28.66 24.00 -8.50
CA ASN A 367 28.77 24.10 -7.06
C ASN A 367 27.56 23.45 -6.38
N ILE A 368 27.78 22.36 -5.63
CA ILE A 368 26.79 21.80 -4.72
C ILE A 368 26.82 22.64 -3.44
N CYS A 369 25.73 23.35 -3.13
CA CYS A 369 25.66 24.24 -1.98
C CYS A 369 24.75 23.73 -0.86
N GLY A 370 24.00 22.65 -1.08
CA GLY A 370 23.15 22.06 -0.05
C GLY A 370 22.85 20.59 -0.30
N ALA A 371 22.42 19.93 0.77
CA ALA A 371 21.98 18.55 0.77
C ALA A 371 20.64 18.44 1.48
N GLU A 372 19.67 17.85 0.82
CA GLU A 372 18.43 17.39 1.44
C GLU A 372 18.59 15.91 1.79
N TRP A 373 18.21 15.48 2.98
CA TRP A 373 18.31 14.09 3.39
C TRP A 373 17.10 13.60 4.18
N TRP A 374 16.82 12.31 4.06
CA TRP A 374 15.75 11.61 4.77
C TRP A 374 16.09 10.13 4.92
N VAL A 375 15.33 9.41 5.74
CA VAL A 375 15.54 7.99 6.04
C VAL A 375 14.24 7.24 5.90
N HIS A 376 14.28 6.08 5.25
CA HIS A 376 13.14 5.17 5.20
C HIS A 376 13.47 3.85 5.88
N THR A 377 12.47 3.34 6.60
CA THR A 377 12.41 1.96 7.05
C THR A 377 11.26 1.26 6.34
N ARG A 378 11.51 0.04 5.86
CA ARG A 378 10.48 -0.80 5.23
C ARG A 378 10.63 -2.25 5.68
N PRO A 379 9.56 -2.93 6.11
CA PRO A 379 9.63 -4.35 6.41
C PRO A 379 9.96 -5.12 5.13
N ILE A 380 10.88 -6.08 5.21
CA ILE A 380 11.21 -6.98 4.11
C ILE A 380 10.05 -7.98 3.96
N GLN A 381 9.77 -8.46 2.74
CA GLN A 381 8.64 -9.36 2.38
C GLN A 381 7.24 -8.74 2.40
N ALA A 382 6.97 -7.79 3.29
CA ALA A 382 5.69 -7.08 3.33
C ALA A 382 5.68 -5.80 2.47
N ASN A 383 6.82 -5.40 1.91
CA ASN A 383 6.93 -4.14 1.16
C ASN A 383 6.50 -4.28 -0.31
N LEU A 384 5.54 -3.45 -0.72
CA LEU A 384 5.07 -3.29 -2.11
C LEU A 384 6.03 -2.44 -2.97
N GLY A 385 7.18 -2.04 -2.41
CA GLY A 385 8.18 -1.25 -3.11
C GLY A 385 8.03 0.23 -2.81
N HIS A 386 8.22 1.07 -3.82
CA HIS A 386 8.02 2.51 -3.74
C HIS A 386 7.63 3.04 -5.12
N ASN A 387 6.70 3.99 -5.13
CA ASN A 387 6.12 4.56 -6.34
C ASN A 387 7.21 5.03 -7.30
N LEU A 388 6.96 4.87 -8.60
CA LEU A 388 7.74 5.58 -9.61
C LEU A 388 7.43 7.08 -9.55
N HIS A 389 8.45 7.88 -9.27
CA HIS A 389 8.34 9.33 -9.10
C HIS A 389 9.64 10.05 -9.52
N PHE A 390 9.59 11.38 -9.51
CA PHE A 390 10.75 12.26 -9.64
C PHE A 390 11.04 12.88 -8.27
N ASP A 391 12.31 13.04 -7.90
CA ASP A 391 12.65 13.82 -6.71
C ASP A 391 12.44 15.29 -7.02
N THR A 392 11.49 15.95 -6.35
CA THR A 392 11.12 17.34 -6.61
C THR A 392 11.35 18.25 -5.41
N ASP A 393 11.55 19.54 -5.68
CA ASP A 393 11.34 20.56 -4.65
C ASP A 393 9.84 20.74 -4.43
N GLU A 394 9.29 19.97 -3.48
CA GLU A 394 7.86 19.96 -3.16
C GLU A 394 7.32 21.35 -2.79
N ALA A 395 8.15 22.21 -2.19
CA ALA A 395 7.72 23.55 -1.82
C ALA A 395 7.52 24.44 -3.04
N ILE A 396 8.43 24.40 -4.01
CA ILE A 396 8.28 25.17 -5.26
C ILE A 396 7.22 24.53 -6.17
N LEU A 397 7.14 23.19 -6.20
CA LEU A 397 6.14 22.48 -6.99
C LEU A 397 4.72 22.86 -6.55
N SER A 398 4.44 22.84 -5.25
CA SER A 398 3.15 23.24 -4.70
C SER A 398 2.86 24.73 -4.92
N GLN A 399 3.83 25.61 -4.65
CA GLN A 399 3.65 27.07 -4.63
C GLN A 399 3.65 27.74 -6.01
N ASP A 400 4.59 27.35 -6.87
CA ASP A 400 4.88 28.02 -8.15
C ASP A 400 4.54 27.14 -9.35
N LYS A 401 4.14 25.87 -9.12
CA LYS A 401 3.92 24.86 -10.18
C LYS A 401 5.17 24.67 -11.05
N GLU A 402 6.35 24.90 -10.49
CA GLU A 402 7.65 24.77 -11.16
C GLU A 402 8.32 23.47 -10.72
N VAL A 403 8.64 22.64 -11.71
CA VAL A 403 9.29 21.33 -11.49
C VAL A 403 10.80 21.54 -11.43
N THR A 404 11.40 21.31 -10.27
CA THR A 404 12.86 21.35 -10.09
C THR A 404 13.34 20.17 -9.26
N HIS A 405 14.61 19.78 -9.42
CA HIS A 405 15.15 18.54 -8.87
C HIS A 405 16.56 18.76 -8.31
N PRO A 406 17.04 17.87 -7.42
CA PRO A 406 18.45 17.84 -7.09
C PRO A 406 19.29 17.54 -8.34
N ILE A 407 20.54 18.02 -8.37
CA ILE A 407 21.45 17.73 -9.49
C ILE A 407 21.81 16.24 -9.53
N LEU A 408 21.85 15.61 -8.36
CA LEU A 408 22.06 14.19 -8.14
C LEU A 408 21.19 13.72 -6.98
N SER A 409 20.53 12.59 -7.16
CA SER A 409 19.84 11.85 -6.12
C SER A 409 20.61 10.59 -5.75
N SER A 410 20.41 10.12 -4.53
CA SER A 410 21.19 9.01 -4.02
C SER A 410 20.50 8.16 -2.95
N VAL A 411 20.93 6.90 -2.89
CA VAL A 411 20.47 5.92 -1.90
C VAL A 411 21.69 5.23 -1.29
N LEU A 412 21.91 5.44 0.00
CA LEU A 412 22.82 4.64 0.82
C LEU A 412 22.02 3.53 1.50
N TYR A 413 22.27 2.29 1.11
CA TYR A 413 21.61 1.13 1.70
C TYR A 413 22.30 0.78 3.02
N LEU A 414 21.57 0.86 4.13
CA LEU A 414 22.10 0.58 5.46
C LEU A 414 21.88 -0.87 5.84
N THR A 415 20.67 -1.40 5.70
CA THR A 415 20.37 -2.80 6.04
C THR A 415 19.42 -3.42 5.03
N GLY A 416 19.31 -4.75 5.04
CA GLY A 416 18.30 -5.50 4.28
C GLY A 416 18.69 -5.81 2.83
N GLY A 417 19.83 -5.32 2.35
CA GLY A 417 20.32 -5.63 1.00
C GLY A 417 20.64 -7.12 0.82
N CYS A 418 21.29 -7.71 1.83
CA CYS A 418 21.63 -9.14 1.81
C CYS A 418 20.44 -10.09 2.03
N GLN A 419 19.22 -9.58 2.18
CA GLN A 419 18.02 -10.33 2.56
C GLN A 419 16.91 -10.27 1.50
N GLY A 420 17.25 -9.77 0.30
CA GLY A 420 16.30 -9.65 -0.81
C GLY A 420 15.39 -8.43 -0.69
N GLY A 421 15.91 -7.31 -0.18
CA GLY A 421 15.21 -6.03 -0.29
C GLY A 421 14.96 -5.64 -1.76
N GLY A 422 13.87 -4.92 -2.01
CA GLY A 422 13.49 -4.51 -3.37
C GLY A 422 14.57 -3.71 -4.10
N ALA A 423 14.75 -4.00 -5.39
CA ALA A 423 15.71 -3.30 -6.25
C ALA A 423 15.27 -1.84 -6.50
N THR A 424 16.20 -0.90 -6.43
CA THR A 424 15.96 0.45 -6.94
C THR A 424 16.09 0.43 -8.45
N ILE A 425 15.08 0.95 -9.14
CA ILE A 425 15.08 1.11 -10.59
C ILE A 425 15.13 2.59 -10.94
N VAL A 426 15.95 2.94 -11.93
CA VAL A 426 16.05 4.29 -12.49
C VAL A 426 15.77 4.17 -13.97
N LEU A 427 14.81 4.91 -14.49
CA LEU A 427 14.42 4.87 -15.90
C LEU A 427 15.10 6.03 -16.63
N ASP A 428 15.42 5.82 -17.91
CA ASP A 428 15.87 6.89 -18.80
C ASP A 428 14.68 7.76 -19.24
N GLN A 429 14.07 8.42 -18.26
CA GLN A 429 12.90 9.28 -18.42
C GLN A 429 13.02 10.46 -17.45
N THR A 430 12.67 11.63 -17.95
CA THR A 430 12.66 12.92 -17.23
C THR A 430 11.26 13.53 -17.31
N PRO A 431 10.94 14.57 -16.52
CA PRO A 431 9.64 15.25 -16.60
C PRO A 431 9.34 15.82 -18.00
N ASP A 432 10.38 16.21 -18.74
CA ASP A 432 10.23 16.75 -20.10
C ASP A 432 10.08 15.68 -21.19
N SER A 433 10.22 14.39 -20.84
CA SER A 433 10.22 13.31 -21.81
C SER A 433 8.88 13.21 -22.54
N LYS A 434 8.95 13.03 -23.86
CA LYS A 434 7.77 12.85 -24.73
C LYS A 434 7.63 11.42 -25.27
N GLU A 435 8.62 10.59 -24.99
CA GLU A 435 8.69 9.19 -25.38
C GLU A 435 8.88 8.33 -24.14
N ILE A 436 8.55 7.04 -24.25
CA ILE A 436 8.75 6.07 -23.18
C ILE A 436 10.24 5.79 -22.99
N ALA A 437 10.66 5.51 -21.74
CA ALA A 437 12.04 5.12 -21.45
C ALA A 437 12.47 3.89 -22.30
N PRO A 438 13.56 3.97 -23.08
CA PRO A 438 14.04 2.83 -23.87
C PRO A 438 14.70 1.74 -23.01
N PHE A 439 15.20 2.10 -21.83
CA PHE A 439 15.85 1.20 -20.89
C PHE A 439 15.75 1.74 -19.45
N ALA A 440 16.11 0.88 -18.49
CA ALA A 440 16.21 1.23 -17.08
C ALA A 440 17.48 0.63 -16.47
N TRP A 441 18.04 1.31 -15.47
CA TRP A 441 19.06 0.77 -14.59
C TRP A 441 18.38 0.04 -13.43
N LYS A 442 18.85 -1.17 -13.10
CA LYS A 442 18.36 -1.94 -11.95
C LYS A 442 19.51 -2.14 -10.95
N ASN A 443 19.37 -1.59 -9.76
CA ASN A 443 20.32 -1.78 -8.67
C ASN A 443 19.74 -2.67 -7.57
N GLU A 444 20.35 -3.83 -7.38
CA GLU A 444 20.07 -4.69 -6.23
C GLU A 444 20.70 -4.07 -4.96
N PRO A 445 19.93 -3.86 -3.88
CA PRO A 445 20.45 -3.22 -2.68
C PRO A 445 21.55 -4.08 -2.05
N ARG A 446 22.64 -3.44 -1.65
CA ARG A 446 23.72 -4.07 -0.88
C ARG A 446 24.05 -3.21 0.32
N ASP A 447 24.14 -3.82 1.49
CA ASP A 447 24.46 -3.10 2.72
C ASP A 447 25.78 -2.33 2.56
N ASN A 448 25.77 -1.08 3.00
CA ASN A 448 26.87 -0.13 2.88
C ASN A 448 27.34 0.11 1.43
N SER A 449 26.39 0.13 0.49
CA SER A 449 26.58 0.61 -0.88
C SER A 449 25.78 1.87 -1.15
N PHE A 450 26.29 2.70 -2.06
CA PHE A 450 25.76 4.02 -2.38
C PHE A 450 25.45 4.13 -3.86
N LEU A 451 24.16 4.13 -4.19
CA LEU A 451 23.65 4.38 -5.54
C LEU A 451 23.55 5.90 -5.76
N LEU A 452 24.00 6.36 -6.92
CA LEU A 452 23.96 7.77 -7.31
C LEU A 452 23.47 7.89 -8.76
N PHE A 453 22.51 8.78 -9.00
CA PHE A 453 21.89 9.01 -10.32
C PHE A 453 21.49 10.49 -10.50
N PRO A 454 21.26 10.97 -11.73
CA PRO A 454 20.74 12.32 -11.95
C PRO A 454 19.36 12.49 -11.31
N GLY A 455 19.15 13.57 -10.55
CA GLY A 455 17.94 13.72 -9.73
C GLY A 455 16.65 13.96 -10.53
N ASN A 456 16.77 14.31 -11.80
CA ASN A 456 15.63 14.48 -12.71
C ASN A 456 15.17 13.16 -13.37
N ARG A 457 15.63 12.00 -12.90
CA ARG A 457 15.26 10.70 -13.46
C ARG A 457 14.06 10.09 -12.73
N LEU A 458 13.16 9.51 -13.52
CA LEU A 458 12.07 8.70 -12.99
C LEU A 458 12.65 7.48 -12.31
N HIS A 459 12.28 7.24 -11.06
CA HIS A 459 12.83 6.13 -10.30
C HIS A 459 11.86 5.65 -9.23
N GLY A 460 12.13 4.47 -8.69
CA GLY A 460 11.34 3.88 -7.62
C GLY A 460 11.96 2.58 -7.13
N VAL A 461 11.20 1.80 -6.39
CA VAL A 461 11.68 0.55 -5.80
C VAL A 461 10.72 -0.57 -6.15
N LEU A 462 11.21 -1.66 -6.73
CA LEU A 462 10.39 -2.84 -6.99
C LEU A 462 9.92 -3.51 -5.69
N PRO A 463 8.70 -4.08 -5.66
CA PRO A 463 8.28 -4.97 -4.59
C PRO A 463 9.26 -6.15 -4.44
N CYS A 464 9.33 -6.71 -3.23
CA CYS A 464 10.20 -7.85 -2.96
C CYS A 464 9.51 -8.92 -2.13
N ALA A 465 9.55 -10.17 -2.62
CA ALA A 465 9.09 -11.35 -1.88
C ALA A 465 10.08 -11.83 -0.80
N GLY A 466 11.18 -11.09 -0.57
CA GLY A 466 12.31 -11.49 0.26
C GLY A 466 13.11 -12.66 -0.31
N GLN A 467 14.05 -13.20 0.48
CA GLN A 467 14.77 -14.43 0.11
C GLN A 467 13.89 -15.66 0.28
N SER A 468 13.09 -15.97 -0.73
CA SER A 468 12.62 -17.33 -0.96
C SER A 468 13.81 -18.15 -1.46
N GLY A 469 14.05 -19.35 -0.94
CA GLY A 469 15.02 -20.27 -1.54
C GLY A 469 14.72 -20.48 -3.03
N PRO A 470 15.67 -20.98 -3.86
CA PRO A 470 15.47 -21.12 -5.29
C PRO A 470 14.15 -21.83 -5.61
N ILE A 471 13.17 -21.06 -6.09
CA ILE A 471 11.83 -21.55 -6.39
C ILE A 471 11.98 -22.57 -7.52
N ASN A 472 11.60 -23.81 -7.25
CA ASN A 472 11.61 -24.86 -8.26
C ASN A 472 10.42 -24.60 -9.21
N THR A 473 10.66 -23.78 -10.22
CA THR A 473 9.67 -23.29 -11.20
C THR A 473 8.84 -24.38 -11.88
N ASN A 474 9.29 -25.64 -11.83
CA ASN A 474 8.57 -26.79 -12.39
C ASN A 474 7.53 -27.43 -11.46
N LYS A 475 7.36 -26.97 -10.20
CA LYS A 475 6.48 -27.63 -9.23
C LYS A 475 5.34 -26.78 -8.65
N VAL A 476 5.35 -25.46 -8.84
CA VAL A 476 4.26 -24.61 -8.34
C VAL A 476 3.11 -24.65 -9.33
N ARG A 477 2.27 -25.69 -9.23
CA ARG A 477 0.93 -25.62 -9.83
C ARG A 477 0.10 -24.72 -8.93
N PHE A 478 -0.36 -23.60 -9.46
CA PHE A 478 -1.50 -22.87 -8.91
C PHE A 478 -2.66 -23.87 -8.81
N THR A 479 -2.94 -24.37 -7.60
CA THR A 479 -4.17 -25.09 -7.34
C THR A 479 -5.20 -24.03 -7.00
N SER A 480 -6.20 -23.86 -7.87
CA SER A 480 -7.30 -22.91 -7.70
C SER A 480 -8.15 -23.13 -6.44
N ASN A 481 -7.90 -24.19 -5.68
CA ASN A 481 -8.55 -24.47 -4.41
C ASN A 481 -7.56 -24.15 -3.28
N VAL A 482 -7.63 -22.92 -2.77
CA VAL A 482 -7.01 -22.55 -1.50
C VAL A 482 -7.91 -23.13 -0.40
N ASP A 483 -7.45 -24.18 0.28
CA ASP A 483 -8.11 -24.64 1.50
C ASP A 483 -7.76 -23.65 2.61
N THR A 484 -8.78 -23.07 3.26
CA THR A 484 -8.56 -22.08 4.32
C THR A 484 -7.81 -22.69 5.50
N SER A 485 -7.97 -24.00 5.75
CA SER A 485 -7.24 -24.70 6.82
C SER A 485 -5.74 -24.79 6.55
N ASP A 486 -5.33 -24.82 5.28
CA ASP A 486 -3.92 -24.86 4.87
C ASP A 486 -3.22 -23.49 5.05
N LEU A 487 -3.98 -22.39 5.15
CA LEU A 487 -3.41 -21.05 5.37
C LEU A 487 -2.92 -20.86 6.81
N PHE A 488 -3.54 -21.53 7.77
CA PHE A 488 -3.27 -21.34 9.20
C PHE A 488 -2.49 -22.49 9.86
N SER A 489 -2.13 -23.56 9.13
CA SER A 489 -1.46 -24.72 9.73
C SER A 489 -0.05 -24.39 10.25
N ASP A 490 0.23 -24.72 11.52
CA ASP A 490 1.50 -24.70 12.27
C ASP A 490 2.38 -23.44 12.14
N ALA A 491 1.81 -22.25 12.35
CA ALA A 491 2.56 -21.00 12.52
C ALA A 491 3.76 -21.16 13.47
N THR A 492 4.97 -21.26 12.91
CA THR A 492 6.19 -21.12 13.69
C THR A 492 6.29 -19.67 14.15
N GLN A 493 6.63 -19.43 15.42
CA GLN A 493 6.86 -18.07 15.95
C GLN A 493 7.63 -17.22 14.93
N ALA A 494 6.97 -16.21 14.36
CA ALA A 494 7.64 -15.30 13.45
C ALA A 494 8.82 -14.66 14.17
N SER A 495 9.99 -14.72 13.55
CA SER A 495 11.05 -13.79 13.91
C SER A 495 10.58 -12.38 13.62
N GLU A 496 10.94 -11.41 14.47
CA GLU A 496 10.67 -9.99 14.22
C GLU A 496 10.93 -9.62 12.74
N PRO A 497 10.02 -8.86 12.11
CA PRO A 497 10.15 -8.50 10.71
C PRO A 497 11.48 -7.78 10.53
N LYS A 498 12.27 -8.23 9.56
CA LYS A 498 13.54 -7.57 9.26
C LYS A 498 13.26 -6.34 8.43
N HIS A 499 13.91 -5.23 8.73
CA HIS A 499 13.71 -3.97 8.01
C HIS A 499 14.86 -3.65 7.07
N ARG A 500 14.51 -3.14 5.90
CA ARG A 500 15.43 -2.44 5.01
C ARG A 500 15.49 -0.97 5.42
N LEU A 501 16.68 -0.54 5.85
CA LEU A 501 16.98 0.85 6.15
C LEU A 501 17.72 1.49 4.98
N THR A 502 17.24 2.64 4.53
CA THR A 502 17.87 3.44 3.47
C THR A 502 18.02 4.88 3.92
N PHE A 503 19.21 5.44 3.72
CA PHE A 503 19.52 6.85 3.92
C PHE A 503 19.64 7.51 2.55
N MET A 504 18.86 8.53 2.28
CA MET A 504 18.78 9.18 0.96
C MET A 504 19.28 10.62 1.05
N VAL A 505 19.93 11.06 -0.03
CA VAL A 505 20.43 12.44 -0.14
C VAL A 505 20.20 12.98 -1.54
N GLY A 506 19.49 14.10 -1.62
CA GLY A 506 19.43 14.97 -2.79
C GLY A 506 20.49 16.06 -2.71
N PHE A 507 21.40 16.13 -3.67
CA PHE A 507 22.43 17.18 -3.75
C PHE A 507 21.91 18.34 -4.59
N TRP A 508 21.99 19.56 -4.05
CA TRP A 508 21.40 20.74 -4.66
C TRP A 508 22.45 21.79 -5.02
N THR A 509 22.24 22.44 -6.17
CA THR A 509 23.08 23.55 -6.67
C THR A 509 22.53 24.92 -6.30
N ARG A 510 21.41 24.94 -5.59
CA ARG A 510 20.78 26.12 -4.99
C ARG A 510 20.40 25.81 -3.55
N ASN A 511 20.27 26.84 -2.73
CA ASN A 511 19.69 26.69 -1.41
C ASN A 511 18.16 26.56 -1.57
N VAL A 512 17.63 25.36 -1.34
CA VAL A 512 16.20 25.08 -1.54
C VAL A 512 15.32 25.94 -0.62
N PRO A 513 15.61 26.01 0.71
CA PRO A 513 14.93 26.90 1.64
C PRO A 513 14.77 28.37 1.23
N ASP A 514 15.68 28.94 0.43
CA ASP A 514 15.64 30.37 0.08
C ASP A 514 14.37 30.79 -0.69
N ARG A 515 13.70 29.83 -1.36
CA ARG A 515 12.46 30.07 -2.12
C ARG A 515 11.20 29.62 -1.39
N MET A 516 11.31 28.97 -0.23
CA MET A 516 10.15 28.49 0.52
C MET A 516 9.44 29.67 1.21
N LYS A 517 8.11 29.81 1.03
CA LYS A 517 7.30 30.76 1.79
C LYS A 517 7.29 30.48 3.29
N GLU A 518 7.20 29.20 3.65
CA GLU A 518 7.20 28.71 5.02
C GLU A 518 8.02 27.44 5.12
N ARG A 519 8.79 27.30 6.19
CA ARG A 519 9.59 26.11 6.50
C ARG A 519 9.07 25.49 7.79
N LYS A 520 8.30 24.41 7.64
CA LYS A 520 7.83 23.60 8.77
C LYS A 520 8.98 22.72 9.29
N LEU A 521 8.95 22.38 10.58
CA LEU A 521 9.99 21.55 11.20
C LEU A 521 10.07 20.17 10.54
N TYR A 522 8.90 19.55 10.36
CA TYR A 522 8.74 18.26 9.70
C TYR A 522 7.88 18.44 8.44
N GLY A 523 8.48 19.05 7.44
CA GLY A 523 7.96 19.08 6.07
C GLY A 523 9.11 18.90 5.09
N PRO A 524 8.86 19.09 3.78
CA PRO A 524 9.92 19.07 2.78
C PRO A 524 11.01 20.09 3.12
N CYS A 525 12.27 19.68 3.08
CA CYS A 525 13.43 20.51 3.39
C CYS A 525 13.37 21.18 4.78
N GLY A 526 12.74 20.56 5.77
CA GLY A 526 12.59 21.05 7.14
C GLY A 526 13.92 21.34 7.86
N ILE A 527 13.84 22.06 8.99
CA ILE A 527 15.00 22.33 9.86
C ILE A 527 15.24 21.10 10.73
N LEU A 528 16.50 20.76 11.00
CA LEU A 528 16.79 19.72 11.99
C LEU A 528 16.25 20.16 13.38
N PRO A 529 15.44 19.34 14.08
CA PRO A 529 14.93 19.71 15.39
C PRO A 529 16.05 20.02 16.39
N PRO A 530 15.82 20.90 17.38
CA PRO A 530 16.80 21.13 18.43
C PRO A 530 16.98 19.87 19.28
N ALA A 531 18.17 19.64 19.81
CA ALA A 531 18.51 18.46 20.64
C ALA A 531 17.87 18.50 22.05
N THR A 532 16.53 18.43 22.11
CA THR A 532 15.71 18.46 23.33
C THR A 532 15.45 17.05 23.87
N GLU A 533 14.73 16.93 24.99
CA GLU A 533 14.27 15.62 25.49
C GLU A 533 13.23 14.99 24.56
N GLU A 534 12.43 15.80 23.86
CA GLU A 534 11.46 15.36 22.84
C GLU A 534 12.13 14.89 21.54
N HIS A 535 13.36 15.36 21.27
CA HIS A 535 14.16 15.03 20.10
C HIS A 535 15.49 14.41 20.51
N SER A 536 15.41 13.37 21.33
CA SER A 536 16.58 12.66 21.85
C SER A 536 17.43 12.06 20.74
N TRP A 537 16.83 11.70 19.60
CA TRP A 537 17.58 11.21 18.43
C TRP A 537 18.56 12.25 17.87
N VAL A 538 18.21 13.55 17.90
CA VAL A 538 19.12 14.62 17.45
C VAL A 538 20.31 14.75 18.39
N ARG A 539 20.09 14.64 19.70
CA ARG A 539 21.19 14.64 20.68
C ARG A 539 22.18 13.51 20.39
N ARG A 540 21.67 12.31 20.07
CA ARG A 540 22.50 11.15 19.71
C ARG A 540 23.32 11.39 18.44
N LEU A 541 22.86 12.23 17.50
CA LEU A 541 23.63 12.55 16.29
C LEU A 541 24.94 13.29 16.64
N SER A 542 24.90 14.14 17.66
CA SER A 542 26.04 14.96 18.09
C SER A 542 26.97 14.24 19.06
N GLU A 543 26.57 13.10 19.63
CA GLU A 543 27.42 12.33 20.56
C GLU A 543 28.77 11.98 19.92
N GLY A 544 29.87 12.30 20.61
CA GLY A 544 31.23 12.06 20.11
C GLY A 544 31.73 13.09 19.09
N TYR A 545 30.95 14.13 18.75
CA TYR A 545 31.38 15.23 17.88
C TYR A 545 31.88 16.47 18.65
N ASP A 546 32.19 16.33 19.95
CA ASP A 546 32.69 17.39 20.86
C ASP A 546 34.11 17.93 20.55
N GLY A 547 34.59 17.75 19.31
CA GLY A 547 35.71 18.51 18.74
C GLY A 547 37.13 18.03 19.09
N LYS A 548 37.34 16.76 19.51
CA LYS A 548 38.67 16.33 20.02
C LYS A 548 39.34 15.07 19.46
N ASP A 549 38.78 14.35 18.50
CA ASP A 549 39.55 13.30 17.80
C ASP A 549 39.02 13.10 16.39
N ARG A 550 39.84 13.43 15.37
CA ARG A 550 39.42 13.47 13.96
C ARG A 550 40.46 12.82 13.04
N SER A 551 41.01 11.69 13.46
CA SER A 551 41.86 10.86 12.60
C SER A 551 41.07 9.71 11.98
N HIS A 552 39.94 10.00 11.35
CA HIS A 552 39.39 9.05 10.37
C HIS A 552 40.18 9.22 9.07
N PRO A 553 40.75 8.14 8.51
CA PRO A 553 41.46 8.23 7.25
C PRO A 553 40.53 8.83 6.19
N GLU A 554 41.00 9.85 5.47
CA GLU A 554 40.29 10.40 4.32
C GLU A 554 39.89 9.24 3.39
N VAL A 555 38.70 9.35 2.79
CA VAL A 555 38.07 8.34 1.91
C VAL A 555 38.82 8.17 0.58
N GLU A 556 40.09 8.58 0.50
CA GLU A 556 40.95 8.30 -0.64
C GLU A 556 41.29 6.81 -0.79
N SER A 557 40.96 5.95 0.19
CA SER A 557 40.97 4.49 0.03
C SER A 557 39.73 3.96 -0.74
N ILE A 558 39.59 4.44 -1.97
CA ILE A 558 38.97 3.83 -3.16
C ILE A 558 37.67 3.03 -2.91
N ALA A 559 36.57 3.72 -2.59
CA ALA A 559 35.26 3.18 -2.93
C ALA A 559 35.24 2.90 -4.46
N ILE A 560 35.12 1.64 -4.83
CA ILE A 560 35.14 1.22 -6.24
C ILE A 560 33.79 1.55 -6.85
N VAL A 561 33.81 2.27 -7.97
CA VAL A 561 32.62 2.53 -8.75
C VAL A 561 32.33 1.30 -9.60
N SER A 562 31.09 0.82 -9.54
CA SER A 562 30.58 -0.24 -10.38
C SER A 562 29.44 0.33 -11.25
N PRO A 563 29.42 0.05 -12.56
CA PRO A 563 28.29 0.41 -13.40
C PRO A 563 27.05 -0.36 -12.96
N VAL A 564 25.88 0.28 -13.05
CA VAL A 564 24.60 -0.40 -12.81
C VAL A 564 24.14 -1.07 -14.09
N PRO A 565 23.71 -2.35 -14.04
CA PRO A 565 23.22 -3.03 -15.24
C PRO A 565 21.99 -2.34 -15.83
N THR A 566 21.97 -2.26 -17.17
CA THR A 566 20.84 -1.73 -17.93
C THR A 566 19.95 -2.87 -18.43
N ILE A 567 18.64 -2.63 -18.45
CA ILE A 567 17.62 -3.56 -18.90
C ILE A 567 16.79 -2.87 -19.98
N THR A 568 16.63 -3.55 -21.12
CA THR A 568 15.86 -3.06 -22.27
C THR A 568 14.90 -4.14 -22.79
N PRO A 569 13.68 -3.78 -23.21
CA PRO A 569 13.07 -2.46 -23.01
C PRO A 569 12.70 -2.21 -21.53
N ALA A 570 12.48 -0.96 -21.14
CA ALA A 570 12.00 -0.62 -19.78
C ALA A 570 10.50 -0.92 -19.61
N TRP A 571 9.74 -0.67 -20.66
CA TRP A 571 8.29 -0.80 -20.71
C TRP A 571 7.87 -1.92 -21.67
N GLU A 572 6.80 -2.63 -21.31
CA GLU A 572 6.06 -3.53 -22.20
C GLU A 572 4.69 -2.91 -22.48
N ALA A 573 4.35 -2.75 -23.76
CA ALA A 573 3.01 -2.33 -24.16
C ALA A 573 2.01 -3.47 -23.90
N LEU A 574 0.88 -3.13 -23.32
CA LEU A 574 -0.24 -4.04 -23.11
C LEU A 574 -1.25 -3.88 -24.26
N PRO A 575 -1.90 -4.96 -24.72
CA PRO A 575 -2.95 -4.85 -25.72
C PRO A 575 -4.06 -3.96 -25.18
N CYS A 576 -4.46 -2.95 -25.96
CA CYS A 576 -5.59 -2.09 -25.61
C CYS A 576 -6.84 -2.97 -25.48
N VAL A 577 -7.44 -2.99 -24.30
CA VAL A 577 -8.67 -3.72 -24.04
C VAL A 577 -9.83 -2.80 -24.40
N SER A 578 -10.67 -3.23 -25.33
CA SER A 578 -11.81 -2.45 -25.80
C SER A 578 -13.03 -2.59 -24.88
N SER A 579 -12.86 -2.81 -23.57
CA SER A 579 -14.00 -3.01 -22.68
C SER A 579 -14.72 -1.70 -22.42
N GLU A 580 -16.04 -1.76 -22.38
CA GLU A 580 -16.94 -0.62 -22.10
C GLU A 580 -16.87 -0.15 -20.64
N VAL A 581 -16.32 -0.98 -19.75
CA VAL A 581 -16.13 -0.68 -18.33
C VAL A 581 -14.67 -0.96 -18.00
N ILE A 582 -13.95 0.08 -17.59
CA ILE A 582 -12.53 0.02 -17.26
C ILE A 582 -12.35 0.58 -15.86
N ALA A 583 -11.77 -0.21 -14.96
CA ALA A 583 -11.45 0.22 -13.60
C ALA A 583 -10.27 1.20 -13.61
N LEU A 584 -10.27 2.13 -12.67
CA LEU A 584 -9.06 2.86 -12.31
C LEU A 584 -8.24 2.01 -11.33
N PRO A 585 -6.90 2.03 -11.42
CA PRO A 585 -6.06 1.51 -10.35
C PRO A 585 -6.45 2.13 -9.01
N PRO A 586 -6.56 1.35 -7.92
CA PRO A 586 -6.85 1.91 -6.61
C PRO A 586 -5.68 2.81 -6.16
N ARG A 587 -5.98 4.08 -5.89
CA ARG A 587 -4.98 5.13 -5.69
C ARG A 587 -3.99 4.81 -4.55
N GLY A 588 -4.48 4.30 -3.43
CA GLY A 588 -3.67 3.98 -2.24
C GLY A 588 -2.59 2.91 -2.45
N ILE A 589 -2.67 2.12 -3.52
CA ILE A 589 -1.69 1.06 -3.84
C ILE A 589 -1.06 1.21 -5.22
N ASP A 590 -1.35 2.29 -5.95
CA ASP A 590 -0.79 2.53 -7.28
C ASP A 590 0.66 3.00 -7.20
N HIS A 591 1.59 2.03 -7.15
CA HIS A 591 3.02 2.28 -7.26
C HIS A 591 3.48 2.65 -8.67
N ARG A 592 2.56 2.76 -9.64
CA ARG A 592 2.80 3.14 -11.05
C ARG A 592 3.74 2.21 -11.80
N PHE A 593 3.71 0.93 -11.46
CA PHE A 593 4.36 -0.12 -12.27
C PHE A 593 3.50 -0.55 -13.47
N PHE A 594 2.21 -0.20 -13.44
CA PHE A 594 1.22 -0.43 -14.49
C PHE A 594 0.56 0.91 -14.78
N VAL A 595 0.75 1.46 -15.98
CA VAL A 595 0.41 2.86 -16.25
C VAL A 595 -0.31 3.07 -17.57
N LYS A 596 -1.15 4.11 -17.60
CA LYS A 596 -1.72 4.67 -18.83
C LYS A 596 -0.83 5.80 -19.31
N ASN A 597 -0.46 5.80 -20.59
CA ASN A 597 0.34 6.87 -21.20
C ASN A 597 1.65 7.21 -20.42
N PRO A 598 2.60 6.26 -20.30
CA PRO A 598 3.83 6.45 -19.52
C PRO A 598 4.60 7.76 -19.76
N PRO A 599 4.66 8.34 -20.98
CA PRO A 599 5.40 9.59 -21.18
C PRO A 599 4.88 10.75 -20.34
N ASN A 600 3.56 10.84 -20.12
CA ASN A 600 2.95 12.00 -19.47
C ASN A 600 2.45 11.70 -18.04
N CYS A 601 2.05 10.47 -17.72
CA CYS A 601 1.36 10.20 -16.45
C CYS A 601 2.17 10.59 -15.20
N PHE A 602 3.51 10.46 -15.26
CA PHE A 602 4.38 10.85 -14.15
C PHE A 602 4.56 12.36 -14.03
N TYR A 603 4.46 13.10 -15.13
CA TYR A 603 4.47 14.56 -15.10
C TYR A 603 3.13 15.08 -14.60
N ASP A 604 2.03 14.56 -15.16
CA ASP A 604 0.67 14.98 -14.83
C ASP A 604 0.41 14.78 -13.33
N SER A 605 0.92 13.68 -12.76
CA SER A 605 0.81 13.41 -11.34
C SER A 605 1.55 14.36 -10.39
N LEU A 606 2.51 15.15 -10.88
CA LEU A 606 3.17 16.17 -10.05
C LEU A 606 2.21 17.32 -9.69
N PHE A 607 1.04 17.37 -10.34
CA PHE A 607 0.04 18.41 -10.17
C PHE A 607 -1.32 17.86 -9.72
N GLU A 608 -1.41 16.55 -9.51
CA GLU A 608 -2.57 15.96 -8.83
C GLU A 608 -2.56 16.47 -7.38
N PRO A 609 -3.69 16.94 -6.84
CA PRO A 609 -3.75 17.31 -5.43
C PRO A 609 -3.42 16.08 -4.58
N ASP A 610 -2.48 16.23 -3.66
CA ASP A 610 -2.20 15.19 -2.69
C ASP A 610 -3.45 15.00 -1.83
N GLU A 611 -3.98 13.78 -1.74
CA GLU A 611 -5.13 13.46 -0.89
C GLU A 611 -4.88 13.77 0.60
N PHE A 612 -3.61 13.97 0.98
CA PHE A 612 -3.20 14.38 2.33
C PHE A 612 -3.24 15.89 2.56
N ASP A 613 -3.22 16.71 1.51
CA ASP A 613 -3.29 18.17 1.66
C ASP A 613 -4.70 18.61 2.09
N SER A 614 -5.75 17.87 1.70
CA SER A 614 -7.13 18.21 2.07
C SER A 614 -7.49 17.94 3.53
N VAL A 615 -6.72 17.13 4.26
CA VAL A 615 -7.08 16.73 5.64
C VAL A 615 -6.55 17.74 6.68
N ASN A 616 -5.51 18.50 6.36
CA ASN A 616 -4.86 19.39 7.33
C ASN A 616 -5.36 20.84 7.31
N ASP A 617 -6.08 21.27 6.26
CA ASP A 617 -6.55 22.65 6.16
C ASP A 617 -7.77 22.94 7.09
N ASP A 618 -8.45 21.91 7.61
CA ASP A 618 -9.60 22.08 8.51
C ASP A 618 -9.22 22.21 10.00
N GLU A 619 -8.03 21.78 10.43
CA GLU A 619 -7.61 21.89 11.84
C GLU A 619 -7.18 23.32 12.24
N ASP A 620 -6.79 24.17 11.29
CA ASP A 620 -6.41 25.56 11.56
C ASP A 620 -7.60 26.46 11.97
N ASN A 621 -8.84 25.94 11.96
CA ASN A 621 -10.02 26.61 12.53
C ASN A 621 -10.26 26.34 14.02
N VAL A 622 -9.49 25.47 14.68
CA VAL A 622 -9.73 25.10 16.10
C VAL A 622 -8.88 25.89 17.11
N GLU A 623 -7.79 26.55 16.71
CA GLU A 623 -7.04 27.45 17.62
C GLU A 623 -7.51 28.92 17.57
N LYS A 624 -8.77 29.13 17.96
CA LYS A 624 -9.24 30.39 18.59
C LYS A 624 -10.16 30.10 19.77
N LEU A 625 -9.63 29.46 20.82
CA LEU A 625 -10.21 29.46 22.16
C LEU A 625 -9.14 29.61 23.24
#